data_AF-A0A9Q1EGL8-F1
#
_entry.id   AF-A0A9Q1EGL8-F1
#
_cell.length_a   1.000
_cell.length_b   1.000
_cell.length_c   1.000
_cell.angle_alpha   90.00
_cell.angle_beta   90.00
_cell.angle_gamma   90.00
#
_symmetry.space_group_name_H-M   'P 1'
#
loop_
_entity.id
_entity.type
_entity.pdbx_description
1 polymer ?
#
loop_
_entity_poly.entity_id
_entity_poly.type
_entity_poly.pdbx_seq_one_letter_code
_entity_poly.pdbx_strand_id
1 'polypeptide(L)'
;MAGVEENKKAVLEMVQADGADEGCVTFVLNEEDHTLGNALRYVIMKNPNVEFCGYSITHPSESKINFRIQTRGGLPAVEPLRKGLNDLTVVCQYVLNTFETRVKEFKETQEDVMD
;
A
#
# COMPACT_ATOMS: atom_id res chain seq x y z
N MET A 1 32.53 3.62 23.49
CA MET A 1 31.52 2.78 22.82
C MET A 1 30.22 2.92 23.59
N ALA A 2 29.32 3.77 23.12
CA ALA A 2 27.93 3.75 23.55
C ALA A 2 27.16 3.12 22.40
N GLY A 3 26.72 1.87 22.58
CA GLY A 3 25.79 1.25 21.64
C GLY A 3 24.51 2.08 21.66
N VAL A 4 24.24 2.77 20.56
CA VAL A 4 22.92 3.35 20.31
C VAL A 4 22.02 2.15 20.10
N GLU A 5 21.16 1.85 21.09
CA GLU A 5 20.08 0.91 20.92
C GLU A 5 19.23 1.38 19.74
N GLU A 6 19.26 0.64 18.63
CA GLU A 6 18.38 0.86 17.50
C GLU A 6 16.94 0.64 17.97
N ASN A 7 16.28 1.74 18.31
CA ASN A 7 14.86 1.76 18.62
C ASN A 7 14.11 1.35 17.34
N LYS A 8 13.66 0.09 17.29
CA LYS A 8 13.00 -0.48 16.11
C LYS A 8 11.71 0.29 15.85
N LYS A 9 11.74 1.21 14.88
CA LYS A 9 10.56 2.01 14.52
C LYS A 9 9.42 1.09 14.11
N ALA A 10 8.20 1.42 14.54
CA ALA A 10 7.03 0.65 14.16
C ALA A 10 6.84 0.73 12.64
N VAL A 11 6.51 -0.38 11.99
CA VAL A 11 6.30 -0.41 10.52
C VAL A 11 5.16 0.52 10.11
N LEU A 12 4.14 0.64 10.96
CA LEU A 12 2.96 1.46 10.77
C LEU A 12 2.66 2.25 12.04
N GLU A 13 2.53 3.56 11.91
CA GLU A 13 2.09 4.45 12.97
C GLU A 13 0.80 5.17 12.55
N MET A 14 -0.10 5.40 13.50
CA MET A 14 -1.37 6.10 13.26
C MET A 14 -1.30 7.46 13.92
N VAL A 15 -1.50 8.52 13.13
CA VAL A 15 -1.48 9.91 13.58
C VAL A 15 -2.86 10.51 13.31
N GLN A 16 -3.53 10.89 14.40
CA GLN A 16 -4.79 11.64 14.39
C GLN A 16 -4.58 12.96 15.13
N ALA A 17 -5.27 14.01 14.68
CA ALA A 17 -5.32 15.27 15.43
C ALA A 17 -6.30 15.13 16.61
N ASP A 18 -6.03 15.83 17.70
CA ASP A 18 -6.90 15.81 18.89
C ASP A 18 -8.31 16.28 18.51
N GLY A 19 -9.31 15.42 18.73
CA GLY A 19 -10.71 15.67 18.38
C GLY A 19 -11.08 15.43 16.91
N ALA A 20 -10.19 14.84 16.11
CA ALA A 20 -10.51 14.43 14.74
C ALA A 20 -11.41 13.19 14.71
N ASP A 21 -12.29 13.13 13.71
CA ASP A 21 -13.15 11.98 13.42
C ASP A 21 -12.30 10.75 13.03
N GLU A 22 -12.75 9.55 13.40
CA GLU A 22 -12.13 8.26 13.03
C GLU A 22 -12.11 8.06 11.51
N GLY A 23 -12.95 8.81 10.78
CA GLY A 23 -12.96 8.87 9.33
C GLY A 23 -11.79 9.62 8.69
N CYS A 24 -10.97 10.38 9.45
CA CYS A 24 -9.83 11.12 8.92
C CYS A 24 -8.53 10.79 9.68
N VAL A 25 -7.68 9.97 9.05
CA VAL A 25 -6.46 9.44 9.69
C VAL A 25 -5.25 9.60 8.76
N THR A 26 -4.11 9.94 9.34
CA THR A 26 -2.82 9.86 8.65
C THR A 26 -2.02 8.68 9.17
N PHE A 27 -1.67 7.75 8.29
CA PHE A 27 -0.83 6.60 8.57
C PHE A 27 0.60 6.92 8.16
N VAL A 28 1.57 6.72 9.04
CA VAL A 28 2.98 6.83 8.72
C VAL A 28 3.50 5.41 8.47
N LEU A 29 3.93 5.14 7.24
CA LEU A 29 4.59 3.88 6.91
C LEU A 29 6.10 4.12 6.84
N ASN A 30 6.84 3.48 7.75
CA ASN A 30 8.30 3.55 7.78
C ASN A 30 8.88 2.54 6.78
N GLU A 31 10.04 2.90 6.22
CA GLU A 31 10.77 2.11 5.20
C GLU A 31 10.01 1.88 3.89
N GLU A 32 9.01 2.71 3.61
CA GLU A 32 8.19 2.67 2.40
C GLU A 32 8.31 3.97 1.58
N ASP A 33 8.07 3.87 0.28
CA ASP A 33 8.23 4.97 -0.67
C ASP A 33 7.07 5.09 -1.68
N HIS A 34 7.33 5.75 -2.81
CA HIS A 34 6.36 5.93 -3.90
C HIS A 34 5.81 4.62 -4.47
N THR A 35 6.54 3.51 -4.35
CA THR A 35 6.15 2.20 -4.88
C THR A 35 4.88 1.72 -4.22
N LEU A 36 4.90 1.52 -2.89
CA LEU A 36 3.71 1.15 -2.13
C LEU A 36 2.71 2.30 -2.07
N GLY A 37 3.19 3.53 -1.84
CA GLY A 37 2.35 4.71 -1.68
C GLY A 37 1.43 4.95 -2.88
N ASN A 38 1.97 4.94 -4.10
CA ASN A 38 1.18 5.19 -5.31
C ASN A 38 0.23 4.05 -5.63
N ALA A 39 0.69 2.80 -5.52
CA ALA A 39 -0.13 1.62 -5.78
C ALA A 39 -1.32 1.56 -4.81
N LEU A 40 -1.06 1.71 -3.51
CA LEU A 40 -2.09 1.66 -2.48
C LEU A 40 -3.07 2.83 -2.59
N ARG A 41 -2.58 4.04 -2.86
CA ARG A 41 -3.43 5.22 -3.13
C ARG A 41 -4.41 4.92 -4.27
N TYR A 42 -3.91 4.38 -5.38
CA TYR A 42 -4.74 4.10 -6.55
C TYR A 42 -5.87 3.11 -6.22
N VAL A 43 -5.55 2.02 -5.51
CA VAL A 43 -6.52 0.99 -5.12
C VAL A 43 -7.55 1.54 -4.14
N ILE A 44 -7.11 2.24 -3.10
CA ILE A 44 -8.02 2.79 -2.07
C ILE A 44 -8.97 3.82 -2.67
N MET A 45 -8.52 4.66 -3.61
CA MET A 45 -9.37 5.64 -4.30
C MET A 45 -10.48 5.00 -5.15
N LYS A 46 -10.44 3.69 -5.43
CA LYS A 46 -11.56 2.97 -6.09
C LYS A 46 -12.71 2.66 -5.14
N ASN A 47 -12.49 2.74 -3.83
CA ASN A 47 -13.53 2.49 -2.84
C ASN A 47 -14.51 3.69 -2.78
N PRO A 48 -15.82 3.51 -3.05
CA PRO A 48 -16.79 4.61 -3.04
C PRO A 48 -16.98 5.25 -1.66
N ASN A 49 -16.59 4.55 -0.59
CA ASN A 49 -16.65 5.05 0.78
C ASN A 49 -15.47 5.96 1.13
N VAL A 50 -14.49 6.10 0.24
CA VAL A 50 -13.34 7.00 0.42
C VAL A 50 -13.62 8.32 -0.30
N GLU A 51 -13.50 9.42 0.42
CA GLU A 51 -13.61 10.77 -0.14
C GLU A 51 -12.26 11.27 -0.64
N PHE A 52 -11.21 11.04 0.15
CA PHE A 52 -9.86 11.46 -0.18
C PHE A 52 -8.84 10.42 0.25
N CYS A 53 -7.87 10.18 -0.60
CA CYS A 53 -6.69 9.39 -0.28
C CYS A 53 -5.46 9.95 -1.01
N GLY A 54 -4.39 10.18 -0.25
CA GLY A 54 -3.15 10.74 -0.77
C GLY A 54 -1.96 10.33 0.07
N TYR A 55 -0.77 10.37 -0.52
CA TYR A 55 0.47 10.12 0.20
C TYR A 55 1.50 11.19 -0.14
N SER A 56 2.41 11.44 0.79
CA SER A 56 3.52 12.39 0.62
C SER A 56 4.76 11.91 1.36
N ILE A 57 5.91 12.08 0.73
CA ILE A 57 7.23 11.99 1.38
C ILE A 57 7.59 13.40 1.85
N THR A 58 7.81 13.57 3.15
CA THR A 58 8.14 14.87 3.76
C THR A 58 9.51 15.37 3.33
N HIS A 59 10.46 14.47 3.17
CA HIS A 59 11.82 14.78 2.71
C HIS A 59 12.44 13.57 1.99
N PRO A 60 13.11 13.72 0.84
CA PRO A 60 13.67 12.60 0.07
C PRO A 60 14.67 11.72 0.83
N SER A 61 15.29 12.26 1.88
CA SER A 61 16.23 11.52 2.75
C SER A 61 15.55 10.75 3.89
N GLU A 62 14.23 10.86 4.04
CA GLU A 62 13.47 10.07 5.00
C GLU A 62 12.79 8.92 4.25
N SER A 63 13.13 7.68 4.62
CA SER A 63 12.41 6.49 4.13
C SER A 63 11.12 6.30 4.92
N LYS A 64 10.15 7.20 4.74
CA LYS A 64 8.78 7.06 5.25
C LYS A 64 7.79 7.82 4.37
N ILE A 65 6.57 7.31 4.29
CA ILE A 65 5.45 8.00 3.65
C ILE A 65 4.39 8.37 4.69
N ASN A 66 3.82 9.55 4.53
CA ASN A 66 2.58 9.94 5.22
C ASN A 66 1.42 9.65 4.30
N PHE A 67 0.54 8.75 4.69
CA PHE A 67 -0.59 8.26 3.92
C PHE A 67 -1.89 8.68 4.57
N ARG A 68 -2.60 9.64 3.99
CA ARG A 68 -3.82 10.21 4.55
C ARG A 68 -5.05 9.62 3.87
N ILE A 69 -6.03 9.21 4.68
CA ILE A 69 -7.33 8.71 4.23
C ILE A 69 -8.43 9.52 4.91
N GLN A 70 -9.41 9.94 4.11
CA GLN A 70 -10.67 10.52 4.57
C GLN A 70 -11.82 9.70 3.98
N THR A 71 -12.71 9.22 4.85
CA THR A 71 -13.88 8.42 4.49
C THR A 71 -15.17 9.24 4.52
N ARG A 72 -16.19 8.72 3.86
CA ARG A 72 -17.55 9.28 3.89
C ARG A 72 -18.33 8.66 5.04
N GLY A 73 -19.14 9.47 5.72
CA GLY A 73 -20.16 8.99 6.67
C GLY A 73 -19.62 8.37 7.96
N GLY A 74 -18.45 8.80 8.44
CA GLY A 74 -17.91 8.37 9.73
C GLY A 74 -17.38 6.93 9.76
N LEU A 75 -17.13 6.32 8.59
CA LEU A 75 -16.49 5.00 8.53
C LEU A 75 -15.04 5.09 9.01
N PRO A 76 -14.56 4.26 9.94
CA PRO A 76 -13.17 4.34 10.39
C PRO A 76 -12.20 4.16 9.22
N ALA A 77 -11.22 5.05 9.09
CA ALA A 77 -10.26 5.05 7.98
C ALA A 77 -9.35 3.80 7.95
N VAL A 78 -9.32 3.03 9.04
CA VAL A 78 -8.62 1.74 9.14
C VAL A 78 -9.25 0.68 8.22
N GLU A 79 -10.57 0.71 8.05
CA GLU A 79 -11.31 -0.24 7.20
C GLU A 79 -10.91 -0.15 5.71
N PRO A 80 -10.98 1.02 5.05
CA PRO A 80 -10.53 1.14 3.66
C PRO A 80 -9.02 0.93 3.50
N LEU A 81 -8.20 1.22 4.52
CA LEU A 81 -6.77 0.87 4.49
C LEU A 81 -6.58 -0.65 4.41
N ARG A 82 -7.19 -1.40 5.34
CA ARG A 82 -7.12 -2.85 5.39
C ARG A 82 -7.66 -3.48 4.10
N LYS A 83 -8.82 -3.01 3.64
CA LYS A 83 -9.40 -3.47 2.38
C LYS A 83 -8.47 -3.18 1.19
N GLY A 84 -7.92 -1.97 1.11
CA GLY A 84 -7.03 -1.56 0.03
C GLY A 84 -5.75 -2.40 -0.05
N LEU A 85 -5.16 -2.76 1.10
CA LEU A 85 -4.01 -3.67 1.15
C LEU A 85 -4.37 -5.06 0.62
N ASN A 86 -5.50 -5.63 1.07
CA ASN A 86 -5.96 -6.93 0.58
C ASN A 86 -6.28 -6.92 -0.92
N ASP A 87 -6.97 -5.88 -1.39
CA ASP A 87 -7.31 -5.71 -2.81
C ASP A 87 -6.02 -5.61 -3.66
N LEU A 88 -5.01 -4.88 -3.19
CA LEU A 88 -3.71 -4.77 -3.87
C LEU A 88 -3.01 -6.13 -3.96
N THR A 89 -3.00 -6.93 -2.88
CA THR A 89 -2.44 -8.29 -2.90
C THR A 89 -3.16 -9.17 -3.92
N VAL A 90 -4.49 -9.12 -3.99
CA VAL A 90 -5.27 -9.88 -4.96
C VAL A 90 -4.91 -9.50 -6.40
N VAL A 91 -4.75 -8.19 -6.68
CA VAL A 91 -4.32 -7.72 -8.01
C VAL A 91 -2.94 -8.26 -8.36
N CYS A 92 -1.96 -8.16 -7.44
CA CYS A 92 -0.62 -8.69 -7.67
C CYS A 92 -0.64 -10.20 -7.95
N GLN A 93 -1.40 -10.97 -7.17
CA GLN A 93 -1.51 -12.41 -7.36
C GLN A 93 -2.13 -12.75 -8.72
N TYR A 94 -3.17 -12.02 -9.14
CA TYR A 94 -3.81 -12.23 -10.43
C TYR A 94 -2.84 -11.96 -11.59
N VAL A 95 -2.08 -10.86 -11.51
CA VAL A 95 -1.07 -10.51 -12.53
C VAL A 95 0.03 -11.58 -12.59
N LEU A 96 0.53 -12.03 -11.43
CA LEU A 96 1.56 -13.06 -11.36
C LEU A 96 1.08 -14.38 -11.97
N ASN A 97 -0.08 -14.88 -11.54
CA ASN A 97 -0.65 -16.13 -12.06
C ASN A 97 -0.88 -16.07 -13.57
N THR A 98 -1.39 -14.95 -14.07
CA THR A 98 -1.60 -14.74 -15.51
C THR A 98 -0.28 -14.77 -16.25
N PHE A 99 0.74 -14.07 -15.73
CA PHE A 99 2.07 -14.05 -16.33
C PHE A 99 2.71 -15.45 -16.37
N GLU A 100 2.71 -16.17 -15.25
CA GLU A 100 3.27 -17.52 -15.16
C GLU A 100 2.58 -18.50 -16.11
N THR A 101 1.25 -18.42 -16.21
CA THR A 101 0.48 -19.25 -17.14
C THR A 101 0.90 -18.99 -18.58
N ARG A 102 0.98 -17.73 -19.01
CA ARG A 102 1.36 -17.38 -20.39
C ARG A 102 2.82 -17.69 -20.71
N VAL A 103 3.72 -17.54 -19.74
CA VAL A 103 5.13 -17.91 -19.90
C VAL A 103 5.28 -19.41 -20.07
N LYS A 104 4.50 -20.22 -19.33
CA LYS A 104 4.50 -21.68 -19.47
C LYS A 104 4.02 -22.09 -20.87
N GLU A 105 2.86 -21.60 -21.31
CA GLU A 105 2.29 -21.86 -22.64
C GLU A 105 3.29 -21.50 -23.77
N PHE A 106 3.98 -20.37 -23.64
CA PHE A 106 4.97 -19.94 -24.61
C PHE A 106 6.17 -20.89 -24.68
N LYS A 107 6.69 -21.34 -23.54
CA LYS A 107 7.83 -22.27 -23.49
C LYS A 107 7.49 -23.63 -24.10
N GLU A 108 6.32 -24.18 -23.77
CA GLU A 108 5.83 -25.43 -24.36
C GLU A 108 5.74 -25.33 -25.89
N THR A 109 5.21 -24.22 -26.41
CA THR A 109 5.12 -23.99 -27.87
C THR A 109 6.50 -23.86 -28.55
N GLN A 110 7.53 -23.36 -27.86
CA GLN A 110 8.88 -23.24 -28.42
C GLN A 110 9.63 -24.59 -28.43
N GLU A 111 9.39 -25.43 -27.42
CA GLU A 111 9.94 -26.79 -27.35
C GLU A 111 9.35 -27.67 -28.47
N ASP A 112 8.03 -27.60 -28.71
CA ASP A 112 7.35 -28.33 -29.80
C ASP A 112 7.81 -27.93 -31.22
N VAL A 113 8.44 -26.78 -31.40
CA VAL A 113 8.96 -26.29 -32.71
C VAL A 113 10.42 -26.70 -32.93
N MET A 114 11.13 -27.13 -31.88
CA MET A 114 12.52 -27.56 -31.95
C MET A 114 12.71 -29.08 -32.10
N ASP A 115 11.65 -29.88 -31.86
CA ASP A 115 11.56 -31.31 -32.20
C ASP A 115 10.96 -31.55 -33.60
#